data_AF-A0A820F202-F1
#
_entry.id   AF-A0A820F202-F1
#
_cell.length_a   1.000
_cell.length_b   1.000
_cell.length_c   1.000
_cell.angle_alpha   90.00
_cell.angle_beta   90.00
_cell.angle_gamma   90.00
#
_symmetry.space_group_name_H-M   'P 1'
#
loop_
_entity.id
_entity.type
_entity.pdbx_description
1 polymer ?
#
loop_
_entity_poly.entity_id
_entity_poly.type
_entity_poly.pdbx_seq_one_letter_code
_entity_poly.pdbx_strand_id
1 'polypeptide(L)'
;YVQRNSAVHRIRIAKDFVETTKYRIPLLIDPVSRDNPFSKMYNPWPIRSYVIDKMRRFSYIAEPMKGSYSLELIKDALDEVIQQQDE
;
A
#
# COMPACT_ATOMS: atom_id res chain seq x y z
N TYR A 1 -8.00 -20.58 -4.41
CA TYR A 1 -8.57 -19.23 -4.55
C TYR A 1 -8.36 -18.80 -6.00
N VAL A 2 -9.41 -18.68 -6.82
CA VAL A 2 -9.27 -18.29 -8.23
C VAL A 2 -9.08 -16.78 -8.25
N GLN A 3 -7.85 -16.29 -8.47
CA GLN A 3 -7.66 -14.88 -8.77
C GLN A 3 -8.49 -14.56 -10.02
N ARG A 4 -9.33 -13.51 -9.95
CA ARG A 4 -10.02 -13.01 -11.13
C ARG A 4 -8.94 -12.35 -12.01
N ASN A 5 -8.56 -13.06 -13.08
CA ASN A 5 -7.26 -12.92 -13.76
C ASN A 5 -7.18 -11.83 -14.84
N SER A 6 -8.15 -10.92 -14.96
CA SER A 6 -8.07 -9.85 -15.98
C SER A 6 -7.87 -8.48 -15.35
N ALA A 7 -6.99 -7.68 -15.97
CA ALA A 7 -6.76 -6.30 -15.59
C ALA A 7 -8.06 -5.47 -15.61
N VAL A 8 -8.90 -5.68 -16.63
CA VAL A 8 -10.21 -5.03 -16.77
C VAL A 8 -11.10 -5.24 -15.55
N HIS A 9 -11.15 -6.47 -15.02
CA HIS A 9 -11.99 -6.77 -13.87
C HIS A 9 -11.48 -6.12 -12.59
N ARG A 10 -10.15 -6.07 -12.39
CA ARG A 10 -9.53 -5.38 -11.24
C ARG A 10 -9.76 -3.87 -11.28
N ILE A 11 -9.63 -3.27 -12.48
CA ILE A 11 -9.90 -1.84 -12.70
C ILE A 11 -11.35 -1.52 -12.36
N ARG A 12 -12.31 -2.34 -12.79
CA ARG A 12 -13.72 -2.15 -12.44
C ARG A 12 -13.95 -2.15 -10.93
N ILE A 13 -13.44 -3.16 -10.21
CA ILE A 13 -13.59 -3.21 -8.74
C ILE A 13 -12.99 -1.98 -8.07
N ALA A 14 -11.79 -1.57 -8.48
CA ALA A 14 -11.13 -0.40 -7.91
C ALA A 14 -11.92 0.88 -8.18
N LYS A 15 -12.48 1.03 -9.39
CA LYS A 15 -13.37 2.14 -9.74
C LYS A 15 -14.61 2.16 -8.87
N ASP A 16 -15.31 1.03 -8.74
CA ASP A 16 -16.52 0.92 -7.91
C ASP A 16 -16.22 1.28 -6.45
N PHE A 17 -15.06 0.85 -5.93
CA PHE A 17 -14.59 1.19 -4.58
C PHE A 17 -14.37 2.69 -4.41
N VAL A 18 -13.65 3.34 -5.33
CA VAL A 18 -13.38 4.79 -5.27
C VAL A 18 -14.67 5.59 -5.32
N GLU A 19 -15.60 5.22 -6.21
CA GLU A 19 -16.88 5.93 -6.39
C GLU A 19 -17.80 5.81 -5.16
N THR A 20 -17.85 4.62 -4.57
CA THR A 20 -18.72 4.31 -3.43
C THR A 20 -18.18 4.91 -2.13
N THR A 21 -16.87 4.84 -1.90
CA THR A 21 -16.25 5.28 -0.64
C THR A 21 -15.80 6.73 -0.66
N LYS A 22 -15.83 7.39 -1.83
CA LYS A 22 -15.24 8.73 -2.04
C LYS A 22 -13.76 8.76 -1.65
N TYR A 23 -13.04 7.66 -1.93
CA TYR A 23 -11.63 7.52 -1.60
C TYR A 23 -10.80 8.63 -2.26
N ARG A 24 -9.96 9.31 -1.48
CA ARG A 24 -9.21 10.50 -1.94
C ARG A 24 -7.72 10.26 -2.19
N ILE A 25 -7.19 9.14 -1.70
CA ILE A 25 -5.78 8.79 -1.87
C ILE A 25 -5.62 8.11 -3.24
N PRO A 26 -4.56 8.41 -4.01
CA PRO A 26 -4.30 7.73 -5.27
C PRO A 26 -4.29 6.20 -5.10
N LEU A 27 -5.12 5.50 -5.87
CA LEU A 27 -5.20 4.05 -5.88
C LEU A 27 -4.60 3.51 -7.18
N LEU A 28 -3.51 2.75 -7.05
CA LEU A 28 -2.86 2.08 -8.17
C LEU A 28 -3.19 0.59 -8.16
N ILE A 29 -3.20 -0.03 -9.34
CA ILE A 29 -3.55 -1.44 -9.52
C ILE A 29 -2.39 -2.17 -10.15
N ASP A 30 -1.87 -3.15 -9.41
CA ASP A 30 -0.79 -3.99 -9.87
C ASP A 30 -1.17 -4.85 -11.09
N PRO A 31 -0.24 -5.05 -12.05
CA PRO A 31 -0.43 -5.96 -13.16
C PRO A 31 -0.79 -7.38 -12.71
N VAL A 32 -1.66 -8.05 -13.47
CA VAL A 32 -1.95 -9.48 -13.30
C VAL A 32 -0.86 -10.30 -13.99
N SER A 33 0.35 -10.26 -13.43
CA SER A 33 1.51 -11.01 -13.92
C SER A 33 2.22 -11.67 -12.75
N ARG A 34 2.78 -12.87 -12.98
CA ARG A 34 3.69 -13.52 -12.02
C ARG A 34 4.99 -12.72 -11.83
N ASP A 35 5.34 -11.92 -12.83
CA ASP A 35 6.50 -11.04 -12.80
C ASP A 35 6.18 -9.61 -12.35
N ASN A 36 5.07 -9.40 -11.63
CA ASN A 36 4.71 -8.10 -11.10
C ASN A 36 5.87 -7.48 -10.28
N PRO A 37 6.46 -6.36 -10.72
CA PRO A 37 7.60 -5.74 -10.05
C PRO A 37 7.26 -5.29 -8.62
N PHE A 38 6.03 -4.84 -8.38
CA PHE A 38 5.60 -4.41 -7.04
C PHE A 38 5.58 -5.58 -6.06
N SER A 39 4.96 -6.70 -6.44
CA SER A 39 4.95 -7.91 -5.59
C SER A 39 6.36 -8.42 -5.30
N LYS A 40 7.27 -8.39 -6.28
CA LYS A 40 8.67 -8.81 -6.11
C LYS A 40 9.43 -7.90 -5.13
N MET A 41 9.23 -6.59 -5.23
CA MET A 41 9.98 -5.62 -4.43
C MET A 41 9.43 -5.49 -3.00
N TYR A 42 8.10 -5.48 -2.83
CA TYR A 42 7.49 -5.12 -1.56
C TYR A 42 6.98 -6.34 -0.77
N ASN A 43 6.63 -7.46 -1.43
CA ASN A 43 5.96 -8.60 -0.80
C ASN A 43 4.72 -8.19 0.04
N PRO A 44 3.65 -7.68 -0.61
CA PRO A 44 2.54 -6.99 0.05
C PRO A 44 1.49 -7.91 0.71
N TRP A 45 1.60 -9.24 0.58
CA TRP A 45 0.60 -10.18 1.09
C TRP A 45 0.89 -10.57 2.56
N PRO A 46 -0.11 -10.63 3.47
CA PRO A 46 -1.56 -10.49 3.26
C PRO A 46 -2.06 -9.04 3.07
N ILE A 47 -1.60 -8.09 3.87
CA ILE A 47 -1.63 -6.64 3.63
C ILE A 47 -0.26 -6.16 4.13
N ARG A 48 0.22 -5.00 3.69
CA ARG A 48 1.40 -4.40 4.31
C ARG A 48 1.40 -2.89 4.15
N SER A 49 1.88 -2.20 5.17
CA SER A 49 2.05 -0.75 5.18
C SER A 49 3.53 -0.43 5.28
N TYR A 50 3.97 0.57 4.52
CA TYR A 50 5.34 1.05 4.51
C TYR A 50 5.32 2.57 4.61
N VAL A 51 6.31 3.14 5.28
CA VAL A 51 6.63 4.57 5.20
C VAL A 51 7.94 4.69 4.42
N ILE A 52 7.92 5.50 3.35
CA ILE A 52 9.05 5.70 2.46
C ILE A 52 9.42 7.19 2.50
N ASP A 53 10.70 7.51 2.75
CA ASP A 53 11.19 8.89 2.85
C ASP A 53 11.42 9.57 1.48
N LYS A 54 11.79 10.86 1.51
CA LYS A 54 12.18 11.65 0.32
C LYS A 54 13.36 11.03 -0.46
N MET A 55 14.21 10.25 0.22
CA MET A 55 15.35 9.56 -0.36
C MET A 55 14.98 8.17 -0.92
N ARG A 56 13.69 7.82 -0.93
CA ARG A 56 13.14 6.53 -1.38
C ARG A 56 13.62 5.33 -0.56
N ARG A 57 13.93 5.54 0.72
CA ARG A 57 14.30 4.47 1.66
C ARG A 57 13.09 4.07 2.50
N PHE A 58 13.07 2.81 2.93
CA PHE A 58 12.09 2.34 3.91
C PHE A 58 12.43 2.91 5.29
N SER A 59 11.68 3.92 5.72
CA SER A 59 11.79 4.46 7.08
C SER A 59 11.05 3.58 8.08
N TYR A 60 9.97 2.93 7.63
CA TYR A 60 9.22 1.99 8.47
C TYR A 60 8.53 0.92 7.62
N ILE A 61 8.48 -0.31 8.16
CA ILE A 61 7.72 -1.44 7.63
C ILE A 61 6.81 -1.90 8.76
N ALA A 62 5.50 -1.81 8.56
CA ALA A 62 4.54 -2.17 9.59
C ALA A 62 4.47 -3.69 9.78
N GLU A 63 4.66 -4.13 11.01
CA GLU A 63 4.51 -5.53 11.40
C GLU A 63 3.07 -5.82 11.83
N PRO A 64 2.46 -6.92 11.35
CA PRO A 64 1.08 -7.25 11.69
C PRO A 64 0.97 -7.69 13.16
N MET A 65 0.00 -7.14 13.88
CA MET A 65 -0.38 -7.54 15.24
C MET A 65 -1.75 -8.21 15.21
N LYS A 66 -1.81 -9.52 15.47
CA LYS A 66 -3.06 -10.31 15.55
C LYS A 66 -4.05 -10.04 14.40
N GLY A 67 -3.54 -9.94 13.16
CA GLY A 67 -4.37 -9.68 11.97
C GLY A 67 -4.76 -8.22 11.73
N SER A 68 -4.15 -7.27 12.46
CA SER A 68 -4.29 -5.83 12.25
C SER A 68 -2.90 -5.17 12.21
N TYR A 69 -2.85 -3.84 12.10
CA TYR A 69 -1.65 -3.02 12.23
C TYR A 69 -1.87 -1.96 13.30
N SER A 70 -0.80 -1.57 14.00
CA SER A 70 -0.85 -0.39 14.86
C SER A 70 -0.84 0.86 13.99
N LEU A 71 -1.97 1.56 13.94
CA LEU A 71 -2.07 2.84 13.23
C LEU A 71 -1.25 3.94 13.91
N GLU A 72 -1.05 3.82 15.23
CA GLU A 72 -0.22 4.73 16.02
C GLU A 72 1.24 4.66 15.55
N LEU A 73 1.82 3.46 15.45
CA LEU A 73 3.19 3.29 14.98
C LEU A 73 3.40 3.76 13.53
N ILE A 74 2.40 3.54 12.67
CA ILE A 74 2.47 4.03 11.28
C ILE A 74 2.43 5.56 11.25
N LYS A 75 1.60 6.18 12.09
CA LYS A 75 1.50 7.63 12.20
C LYS A 75 2.80 8.22 12.74
N ASP A 76 3.35 7.67 13.82
CA ASP A 76 4.58 8.17 14.42
C ASP A 76 5.74 8.14 13.41
N ALA A 77 5.88 7.03 12.68
CA ALA A 77 6.87 6.92 11.61
C ALA A 77 6.65 7.93 10.47
N LEU A 78 5.40 8.28 10.17
CA LEU A 78 5.08 9.30 9.17
C LEU A 78 5.46 10.70 9.67
N ASP A 79 5.13 11.01 10.93
CA ASP A 79 5.43 12.30 11.57
C ASP A 79 6.95 12.53 11.65
N GLU A 80 7.73 11.50 11.98
CA GLU A 80 9.20 11.54 11.95
C GLU A 80 9.75 11.86 10.55
N VAL A 81 9.20 11.22 9.51
CA VAL A 81 9.62 11.47 8.12
C VAL A 81 9.23 12.87 7.65
N ILE A 82 8.13 13.43 8.13
CA ILE A 82 7.71 14.81 7.83
C ILE A 82 8.65 15.80 8.52
N GLN A 83 8.97 15.60 9.80
CA GLN A 83 9.87 16.51 10.55
C GLN A 83 11.26 16.60 9.92
N GLN A 84 11.82 15.47 9.45
CA GLN A 84 13.09 15.42 8.73
C GLN A 84 13.07 16.11 7.33
N GLN A 85 11.91 16.55 6.86
CA GLN A 85 11.77 17.29 5.61
C GLN A 85 11.83 18.81 5.79
N ASP A 86 11.49 19.29 6.99
CA ASP A 86 11.47 20.72 7.33
C ASP A 86 12.81 21.22 7.90
N GLU A 87 13.76 20.30 8.14
CA GLU A 87 15.17 20.54 8.46
C GLU A 87 16.07 20.51 7.21
#